data_AF-A0A2D4NLM7-F1
#
_entry.id   AF-A0A2D4NLM7-F1
#
_cell.length_a   1.000
_cell.length_b   1.000
_cell.length_c   1.000
_cell.angle_alpha   90.00
_cell.angle_beta   90.00
_cell.angle_gamma   90.00
#
_symmetry.space_group_name_H-M   'P 1'
#
loop_
_entity.id
_entity.type
_entity.pdbx_description
1 polymer ?
#
loop_
_entity_poly.entity_id
_entity_poly.type
_entity_poly.pdbx_seq_one_letter_code
_entity_poly.pdbx_strand_id
1 'polypeptide(L)'
;VPQEWKKINESIPYSLTSGSCLDFKTSDICLSALLGTQDDSDVCWIPDYCTNLMVNTHCDGYLLSHQLFYFLFAKMQSCPNSLFQNAAYYENIFCDLMMQANRNVEKKNFMDNCGDLFTENIMFCGLAGFSEFFQTSWLDRILNWQKQEKGCFWMYTFPSDEGHVRRRRKRTEKFVEGGCSSHNTAVAVGALGGFLLYGTS
;
A
#
# COMPACT_ATOMS: atom_id res chain seq x y z
N VAL A 1 -12.51 -6.29 -1.60
CA VAL A 1 -11.80 -7.44 -2.21
C VAL A 1 -12.17 -7.49 -3.68
N PRO A 2 -11.21 -7.64 -4.60
CA PRO A 2 -11.49 -7.67 -6.04
C PRO A 2 -12.40 -8.84 -6.41
N GLN A 3 -13.34 -8.60 -7.32
CA GLN A 3 -14.22 -9.64 -7.87
C GLN A 3 -13.57 -10.36 -9.07
N GLU A 4 -12.62 -9.70 -9.72
CA GLU A 4 -11.87 -10.22 -10.86
C GLU A 4 -10.40 -9.83 -10.71
N TRP A 5 -9.53 -10.74 -11.14
CA TRP A 5 -8.09 -10.52 -11.18
C TRP A 5 -7.68 -9.95 -12.54
N LYS A 6 -6.85 -8.90 -12.51
CA LYS A 6 -6.27 -8.27 -13.68
C LYS A 6 -4.74 -8.42 -13.69
N LYS A 7 -4.16 -8.13 -14.85
CA LYS A 7 -2.72 -7.95 -15.05
C LYS A 7 -2.38 -6.46 -15.06
N ILE A 8 -1.18 -6.14 -14.63
CA ILE A 8 -0.58 -4.80 -14.76
C ILE A 8 -0.37 -4.55 -16.24
N ASN A 9 -0.90 -3.45 -16.73
CA ASN A 9 -0.60 -2.97 -18.07
C ASN A 9 0.65 -2.09 -18.02
N GLU A 10 1.81 -2.71 -18.27
CA GLU A 10 3.13 -2.04 -18.32
C GLU A 10 3.25 -1.04 -19.50
N SER A 11 2.28 -1.02 -20.42
CA SER A 11 2.25 -0.11 -21.58
C SER A 11 1.37 1.14 -21.38
N ILE A 12 0.78 1.34 -20.19
CA ILE A 12 -0.01 2.55 -19.92
C ILE A 12 0.93 3.77 -19.94
N PRO A 13 0.69 4.76 -20.82
CA PRO A 13 1.49 5.97 -20.82
C PRO A 13 1.18 6.81 -19.58
N TYR A 14 2.23 7.19 -18.88
CA TYR A 14 2.19 8.20 -17.84
C TYR A 14 3.46 9.03 -17.87
N SER A 15 3.37 10.27 -17.40
CA SER A 15 4.53 11.12 -17.19
C SER A 15 4.90 11.11 -15.72
N LEU A 16 6.20 11.08 -15.42
CA LEU A 16 6.68 11.38 -14.10
C LEU A 16 6.35 12.84 -13.79
N THR A 17 5.59 13.03 -12.71
CA THR A 17 5.31 14.35 -12.16
C THR A 17 6.59 14.94 -11.54
N SER A 18 6.51 16.17 -11.04
CA SER A 18 7.64 16.82 -10.37
C SER A 18 7.16 17.61 -9.16
N GLY A 19 8.08 17.94 -8.26
CA GLY A 19 7.79 18.71 -7.06
C GLY A 19 8.09 17.96 -5.77
N SER A 20 7.45 18.37 -4.69
CA SER A 20 7.55 17.70 -3.40
C SER A 20 6.60 16.51 -3.33
N CYS A 21 7.09 15.40 -2.80
CA CYS A 21 6.25 14.26 -2.49
C CYS A 21 5.26 14.54 -1.37
N LEU A 22 4.17 13.75 -1.37
CA LEU A 22 3.19 13.70 -0.31
C LEU A 22 3.88 13.44 1.04
N ASP A 23 3.57 14.24 2.05
CA ASP A 23 3.98 13.89 3.42
C ASP A 23 2.84 13.13 4.13
N PHE A 24 3.20 12.32 5.14
CA PHE A 24 2.25 11.49 5.86
C PHE A 24 1.14 12.29 6.56
N LYS A 25 1.44 13.49 7.06
CA LYS A 25 0.43 14.32 7.74
C LYS A 25 -0.61 14.79 6.72
N THR A 26 -0.16 15.28 5.57
CA THR A 26 -1.06 15.67 4.48
C THR A 26 -1.85 14.48 3.94
N SER A 27 -1.22 13.31 3.83
CA SER A 27 -1.91 12.07 3.45
C SER A 27 -3.03 11.69 4.44
N ASP A 28 -2.76 11.70 5.73
CA ASP A 28 -3.74 11.39 6.78
C ASP A 28 -4.92 12.37 6.74
N ILE A 29 -4.66 13.65 6.46
CA ILE A 29 -5.70 14.66 6.26
C ILE A 29 -6.54 14.28 5.03
N CYS A 30 -5.93 14.01 3.88
CA CYS A 30 -6.67 13.62 2.67
C CYS A 30 -7.53 12.37 2.86
N LEU A 31 -6.99 11.33 3.51
CA LEU A 31 -7.73 10.11 3.83
C LEU A 31 -8.88 10.38 4.80
N SER A 32 -8.65 11.19 5.84
CA SER A 32 -9.70 11.50 6.82
C SER A 32 -10.82 12.34 6.21
N ALA A 33 -10.49 13.28 5.32
CA ALA A 33 -11.46 14.06 4.57
C ALA A 33 -12.32 13.17 3.65
N LEU A 34 -11.68 12.28 2.89
CA LEU A 34 -12.35 11.32 2.03
C LEU A 34 -13.32 10.42 2.82
N LEU A 35 -12.90 9.97 4.00
CA LEU A 35 -13.69 9.07 4.85
C LEU A 35 -14.76 9.81 5.69
N GLY A 36 -14.79 11.15 5.68
CA GLY A 36 -15.69 11.94 6.52
C GLY A 36 -15.40 11.81 8.02
N THR A 37 -14.15 11.56 8.39
CA THR A 37 -13.73 11.38 9.80
C THR A 37 -13.06 12.61 10.41
N GLN A 38 -12.93 13.70 9.65
CA GLN A 38 -12.59 15.01 10.22
C GLN A 38 -13.85 15.69 10.76
N ASP A 39 -13.66 16.53 11.76
CA ASP A 39 -14.74 17.37 12.28
C ASP A 39 -15.34 18.18 11.12
N ASP A 40 -16.66 18.11 10.97
CA ASP A 40 -17.44 18.82 9.95
C ASP A 40 -17.18 18.44 8.47
N SER A 41 -16.50 17.32 8.19
CA SER A 41 -16.34 16.82 6.80
C SER A 41 -17.39 15.77 6.43
N ASP A 42 -18.08 15.98 5.31
CA ASP A 42 -18.92 14.94 4.69
C ASP A 42 -18.08 13.79 4.12
N VAL A 43 -18.64 12.59 4.07
CA VAL A 43 -18.03 11.46 3.36
C VAL A 43 -17.85 11.84 1.88
N CYS A 44 -16.71 11.44 1.30
CA CYS A 44 -16.30 11.80 -0.06
C CYS A 44 -16.06 13.30 -0.29
N TRP A 45 -15.81 14.07 0.78
CA TRP A 45 -15.27 15.43 0.64
C TRP A 45 -13.78 15.38 0.27
N ILE A 46 -13.42 16.07 -0.81
CA ILE A 46 -12.07 16.03 -1.39
C ILE A 46 -11.54 17.45 -1.51
N PRO A 47 -10.58 17.84 -0.67
CA PRO A 47 -9.87 19.11 -0.82
C PRO A 47 -9.08 19.17 -2.13
N ASP A 48 -9.04 20.32 -2.78
CA ASP A 48 -8.35 20.50 -4.08
C ASP A 48 -6.88 20.08 -4.05
N TYR A 49 -6.17 20.34 -2.95
CA TYR A 49 -4.77 19.94 -2.83
C TYR A 49 -4.61 18.41 -2.77
N CYS A 50 -5.60 17.66 -2.27
CA CYS A 50 -5.59 16.20 -2.27
C CYS A 50 -5.75 15.65 -3.69
N THR A 51 -6.57 16.28 -4.53
CA THR A 51 -6.77 15.88 -5.93
C THR A 51 -5.46 15.87 -6.72
N ASN A 52 -4.57 16.84 -6.46
CA ASN A 52 -3.29 16.95 -7.17
C ASN A 52 -2.19 16.08 -6.53
N LEU A 53 -2.12 16.03 -5.19
CA LEU A 53 -1.05 15.29 -4.52
C LEU A 53 -1.22 13.78 -4.62
N MET A 54 -2.46 13.28 -4.55
CA MET A 54 -2.72 11.83 -4.54
C MET A 54 -2.50 11.16 -5.90
N VAL A 55 -2.29 11.93 -6.97
CA VAL A 55 -1.98 11.43 -8.32
C VAL A 55 -0.52 11.54 -8.74
N ASN A 56 0.35 12.03 -7.84
CA ASN A 56 1.77 12.19 -8.16
C ASN A 56 2.46 10.84 -8.42
N THR A 57 3.07 10.71 -9.60
CA THR A 57 3.78 9.53 -10.10
C THR A 57 5.29 9.52 -9.86
N HIS A 58 5.86 10.57 -9.26
CA HIS A 58 7.31 10.69 -9.04
C HIS A 58 7.78 10.23 -7.66
N CYS A 59 6.85 9.81 -6.81
CA CYS A 59 7.12 9.37 -5.45
C CYS A 59 7.25 7.85 -5.37
N ASP A 60 7.86 7.38 -4.29
CA ASP A 60 8.15 5.98 -4.05
C ASP A 60 7.83 5.57 -2.61
N GLY A 61 8.13 4.31 -2.28
CA GLY A 61 7.98 3.78 -0.93
C GLY A 61 6.55 3.78 -0.41
N TYR A 62 6.41 4.00 0.90
CA TYR A 62 5.12 4.03 1.59
C TYR A 62 4.13 5.07 1.03
N LEU A 63 4.62 6.09 0.32
CA LEU A 63 3.75 7.12 -0.25
C LEU A 63 2.87 6.54 -1.36
N LEU A 64 3.40 5.61 -2.16
CA LEU A 64 2.62 4.90 -3.17
C LEU A 64 1.47 4.11 -2.52
N SER A 65 1.72 3.47 -1.38
CA SER A 65 0.68 2.76 -0.62
C SER A 65 -0.42 3.69 -0.17
N HIS A 66 -0.07 4.86 0.35
CA HIS A 66 -1.03 5.88 0.76
C HIS A 66 -1.86 6.42 -0.43
N GLN A 67 -1.23 6.63 -1.58
CA GLN A 67 -1.92 7.05 -2.80
C GLN A 67 -2.90 5.96 -3.28
N LEU A 68 -2.44 4.72 -3.39
CA LEU A 68 -3.30 3.59 -3.77
C LEU A 68 -4.45 3.40 -2.78
N PHE A 69 -4.17 3.51 -1.49
CA PHE A 69 -5.17 3.36 -0.43
C PHE A 69 -6.30 4.38 -0.53
N TYR A 70 -5.99 5.61 -0.94
CA TYR A 70 -6.98 6.65 -1.18
C TYR A 70 -7.96 6.29 -2.30
N PHE A 71 -7.46 5.75 -3.42
CA PHE A 71 -8.33 5.25 -4.50
C PHE A 71 -9.16 4.04 -4.07
N LEU A 72 -8.58 3.11 -3.30
CA LEU A 72 -9.30 1.93 -2.79
C LEU A 72 -10.46 2.34 -1.87
N PHE A 73 -10.25 3.28 -0.96
CA PHE A 73 -11.32 3.77 -0.09
C PHE A 73 -12.38 4.57 -0.84
N ALA A 74 -11.98 5.42 -1.78
CA ALA A 74 -12.92 6.15 -2.59
C ALA A 74 -13.86 5.23 -3.37
N LYS A 75 -13.30 4.14 -3.93
CA LYS A 75 -14.05 3.09 -4.61
C LYS A 75 -14.98 2.35 -3.65
N MET A 76 -14.51 2.01 -2.45
CA MET A 76 -15.31 1.35 -1.42
C MET A 76 -16.51 2.21 -1.00
N GLN A 77 -16.33 3.52 -0.86
CA GLN A 77 -17.38 4.48 -0.51
C GLN A 77 -18.23 4.92 -1.72
N SER A 78 -17.92 4.44 -2.93
CA SER A 78 -18.57 4.87 -4.18
C SER A 78 -18.56 6.39 -4.37
N CYS A 79 -17.43 7.03 -4.05
CA CYS A 79 -17.30 8.48 -4.14
C CYS A 79 -17.51 8.99 -5.58
N PRO A 80 -18.37 10.01 -5.80
CA PRO A 80 -18.78 10.42 -7.15
C PRO A 80 -17.78 11.31 -7.88
N ASN A 81 -16.68 11.70 -7.24
CA ASN A 81 -15.71 12.64 -7.80
C ASN A 81 -15.06 12.11 -9.09
N SER A 82 -14.88 12.99 -10.08
CA SER A 82 -14.33 12.64 -11.40
C SER A 82 -12.91 12.08 -11.33
N LEU A 83 -12.11 12.44 -10.32
CA LEU A 83 -10.80 11.85 -10.06
C LEU A 83 -10.89 10.32 -9.98
N PHE A 84 -11.92 9.80 -9.31
CA PHE A 84 -12.08 8.37 -9.06
C PHE A 84 -12.73 7.61 -10.20
N GLN A 85 -13.31 8.31 -11.19
CA GLN A 85 -13.74 7.67 -12.44
C GLN A 85 -12.53 7.08 -13.19
N ASN A 86 -11.35 7.69 -13.02
CA ASN A 86 -10.08 7.20 -13.55
C ASN A 86 -9.28 6.36 -12.54
N ALA A 87 -9.90 5.82 -11.49
CA ALA A 87 -9.20 5.05 -10.45
C ALA A 87 -8.40 3.88 -11.04
N ALA A 88 -8.95 3.15 -12.02
CA ALA A 88 -8.26 2.03 -12.64
C ALA A 88 -6.93 2.41 -13.33
N TYR A 89 -6.84 3.63 -13.87
CA TYR A 89 -5.62 4.16 -14.49
C TYR A 89 -4.54 4.41 -13.42
N TYR A 90 -4.88 5.10 -12.34
CA TYR A 90 -3.94 5.40 -11.25
C TYR A 90 -3.55 4.14 -10.47
N GLU A 91 -4.50 3.25 -10.18
CA GLU A 91 -4.24 1.95 -9.58
C GLU A 91 -3.19 1.16 -10.39
N ASN A 92 -3.30 1.15 -11.72
CA ASN A 92 -2.34 0.47 -12.58
C ASN A 92 -0.94 1.09 -12.52
N ILE A 93 -0.85 2.42 -12.57
CA ILE A 93 0.44 3.11 -12.49
C ILE A 93 1.12 2.86 -11.14
N PHE A 94 0.38 3.02 -10.03
CA PHE A 94 0.96 2.81 -8.71
C PHE A 94 1.38 1.37 -8.50
N CYS A 95 0.56 0.40 -8.96
CA CYS A 95 0.93 -1.00 -8.85
C CYS A 95 2.06 -1.41 -9.79
N ASP A 96 2.21 -0.78 -10.95
CA ASP A 96 3.40 -0.94 -11.78
C ASP A 96 4.66 -0.45 -11.05
N LEU A 97 4.62 0.76 -10.48
CA LEU A 97 5.73 1.31 -9.69
C LEU A 97 6.09 0.43 -8.48
N MET A 98 5.08 -0.07 -7.75
CA MET A 98 5.26 -0.99 -6.62
C MET A 98 5.82 -2.35 -7.07
N MET A 99 5.36 -2.89 -8.21
CA MET A 99 5.89 -4.14 -8.78
C MET A 99 7.36 -3.98 -9.17
N GLN A 100 7.71 -2.86 -9.81
CA GLN A 100 9.10 -2.53 -10.13
C GLN A 100 9.96 -2.43 -8.86
N ALA A 101 9.44 -1.82 -7.79
CA ALA A 101 10.13 -1.77 -6.50
C ALA A 101 10.36 -3.18 -5.91
N ASN A 102 9.35 -4.04 -5.87
CA ASN A 102 9.48 -5.40 -5.36
C ASN A 102 10.46 -6.24 -6.20
N ARG A 103 10.36 -6.20 -7.54
CA ARG A 103 11.31 -6.88 -8.44
C ARG A 103 12.74 -6.40 -8.23
N ASN A 104 12.94 -5.10 -7.97
CA ASN A 104 14.26 -4.55 -7.68
C ASN A 104 14.82 -5.03 -6.33
N VAL A 105 13.97 -5.13 -5.29
CA VAL A 105 14.35 -5.67 -3.98
C VAL A 105 14.71 -7.16 -4.09
N GLU A 106 13.93 -7.95 -4.83
CA GLU A 106 14.20 -9.36 -5.09
C GLU A 106 15.52 -9.54 -5.85
N LYS A 107 15.72 -8.81 -6.95
CA LYS A 107 16.94 -8.86 -7.77
C LYS A 107 18.21 -8.53 -6.99
N LYS A 108 18.11 -7.61 -6.02
CA LYS A 108 19.24 -7.22 -5.15
C LYS A 108 19.39 -8.11 -3.92
N ASN A 109 18.51 -9.09 -3.73
CA ASN A 109 18.45 -9.95 -2.55
C ASN A 109 18.35 -9.14 -1.24
N PHE A 110 17.56 -8.06 -1.24
CA PHE A 110 17.33 -7.17 -0.10
C PHE A 110 15.97 -7.37 0.58
N MET A 111 15.24 -8.44 0.26
CA MET A 111 13.90 -8.69 0.81
C MET A 111 13.89 -8.66 2.35
N ASP A 112 14.92 -9.20 3.01
CA ASP A 112 14.99 -9.20 4.48
C ASP A 112 15.19 -7.81 5.09
N ASN A 113 15.65 -6.82 4.33
CA ASN A 113 15.79 -5.43 4.79
C ASN A 113 14.55 -4.58 4.51
N CYS A 114 13.62 -5.11 3.71
CA CYS A 114 12.52 -4.36 3.10
C CYS A 114 11.17 -5.06 3.26
N GLY A 115 11.11 -6.09 4.11
CA GLY A 115 9.98 -7.01 4.19
C GLY A 115 8.65 -6.29 4.46
N ASP A 116 8.67 -5.20 5.22
CA ASP A 116 7.48 -4.41 5.51
C ASP A 116 6.88 -3.80 4.24
N LEU A 117 7.63 -2.90 3.58
CA LEU A 117 7.20 -2.26 2.33
C LEU A 117 6.95 -3.28 1.21
N PHE A 118 7.76 -4.33 1.12
CA PHE A 118 7.60 -5.39 0.12
C PHE A 118 6.26 -6.10 0.26
N THR A 119 5.88 -6.44 1.49
CA THR A 119 4.61 -7.10 1.80
C THR A 119 3.44 -6.13 1.70
N GLU A 120 3.65 -4.86 2.04
CA GLU A 120 2.64 -3.80 1.89
C GLU A 120 2.23 -3.60 0.43
N ASN A 121 3.21 -3.58 -0.49
CA ASN A 121 2.97 -3.55 -1.93
C ASN A 121 2.12 -4.75 -2.39
N ILE A 122 2.45 -5.97 -1.93
CA ILE A 122 1.68 -7.18 -2.24
C ILE A 122 0.24 -7.07 -1.74
N MET A 123 0.06 -6.63 -0.49
CA MET A 123 -1.27 -6.47 0.10
C MET A 123 -2.11 -5.47 -0.69
N PHE A 124 -1.63 -4.23 -0.89
CA PHE A 124 -2.45 -3.19 -1.51
C PHE A 124 -2.73 -3.45 -2.98
N CYS A 125 -1.75 -3.90 -3.76
CA CYS A 125 -1.99 -4.22 -5.17
C CYS A 125 -2.81 -5.48 -5.36
N GLY A 126 -2.71 -6.45 -4.44
CA GLY A 126 -3.65 -7.55 -4.34
C GLY A 126 -5.08 -7.05 -4.11
N LEU A 127 -5.30 -6.11 -3.17
CA LEU A 127 -6.62 -5.49 -2.94
C LEU A 127 -7.13 -4.70 -4.15
N ALA A 128 -6.24 -4.10 -4.94
CA ALA A 128 -6.56 -3.43 -6.20
C ALA A 128 -6.85 -4.39 -7.36
N GLY A 129 -6.61 -5.70 -7.18
CA GLY A 129 -6.94 -6.75 -8.14
C GLY A 129 -5.78 -7.21 -9.04
N PHE A 130 -4.54 -6.85 -8.76
CA PHE A 130 -3.38 -7.26 -9.57
C PHE A 130 -2.80 -8.59 -9.10
N SER A 131 -2.93 -9.61 -9.94
CA SER A 131 -2.55 -10.99 -9.60
C SER A 131 -1.04 -11.26 -9.64
N GLU A 132 -0.25 -10.45 -10.34
CA GLU A 132 1.20 -10.67 -10.47
C GLU A 132 1.97 -10.57 -9.14
N PHE A 133 1.37 -10.02 -8.10
CA PHE A 133 1.98 -9.97 -6.77
C PHE A 133 1.91 -11.31 -6.03
N PHE A 134 1.07 -12.25 -6.47
CA PHE A 134 0.92 -13.55 -5.82
C PHE A 134 1.88 -14.61 -6.37
N GLN A 135 3.18 -14.32 -6.29
CA GLN A 135 4.24 -15.25 -6.66
C GLN A 135 4.54 -16.22 -5.51
N THR A 136 4.68 -17.51 -5.81
CA THR A 136 4.92 -18.54 -4.79
C THR A 136 6.23 -18.31 -4.03
N SER A 137 7.29 -17.85 -4.71
CA SER A 137 8.56 -17.46 -4.07
C SER A 137 8.37 -16.34 -3.05
N TRP A 138 7.47 -15.40 -3.30
CA TRP A 138 7.18 -14.28 -2.40
C TRP A 138 6.34 -14.74 -1.21
N LEU A 139 5.39 -15.66 -1.42
CA LEU A 139 4.65 -16.32 -0.34
C LEU A 139 5.60 -17.02 0.64
N ASP A 140 6.55 -17.81 0.12
CA ASP A 140 7.53 -18.52 0.95
C ASP A 140 8.35 -17.53 1.79
N ARG A 141 8.72 -16.37 1.24
CA ARG A 141 9.42 -15.33 2.00
C ARG A 141 8.57 -14.73 3.11
N ILE A 142 7.32 -14.39 2.83
CA ILE A 142 6.40 -13.86 3.85
C ILE A 142 6.25 -14.87 5.00
N LEU A 143 6.00 -16.14 4.68
CA LEU A 143 5.85 -17.20 5.70
C LEU A 143 7.12 -17.39 6.54
N ASN A 144 8.31 -17.21 5.96
CA ASN A 144 9.58 -17.28 6.70
C ASN A 144 9.77 -16.12 7.69
N TRP A 145 9.11 -14.97 7.50
CA TRP A 145 9.11 -13.86 8.45
C TRP A 145 8.10 -14.05 9.61
N GLN A 146 7.25 -15.07 9.55
CA GLN A 146 6.35 -15.41 10.64
C GLN A 146 7.12 -15.99 11.82
N LYS A 147 6.91 -15.46 13.02
CA LYS A 147 7.37 -16.11 14.26
C LYS A 147 6.57 -17.38 14.49
N GLN A 148 7.20 -18.54 14.24
CA GLN A 148 6.54 -19.85 14.26
C GLN A 148 5.74 -20.13 15.55
N GLU A 149 6.27 -19.76 16.72
CA GLU A 149 5.60 -20.01 18.01
C GLU A 149 4.41 -19.10 18.30
N LYS A 150 4.32 -17.95 17.61
CA LYS A 150 3.35 -16.89 17.92
C LYS A 150 2.38 -16.60 16.77
N GLY A 151 2.72 -17.01 15.55
CA GLY A 151 1.95 -16.73 14.34
C GLY A 151 1.98 -15.27 13.87
N CYS A 152 2.60 -14.36 14.63
CA CYS A 152 2.74 -12.94 14.32
C CYS A 152 4.01 -12.64 13.52
N PHE A 153 4.07 -11.46 12.92
CA PHE A 153 5.14 -11.08 11.99
C PHE A 153 6.00 -9.96 12.54
N TRP A 154 7.28 -9.99 12.15
CA TRP A 154 8.23 -8.91 12.36
C TRP A 154 9.08 -8.79 11.10
N MET A 155 8.93 -7.68 10.39
CA MET A 155 9.60 -7.42 9.11
C MET A 155 10.39 -6.12 9.22
N TYR A 156 11.58 -6.08 8.62
CA TYR A 156 12.42 -4.87 8.66
C TYR A 156 11.95 -3.81 7.65
N THR A 157 12.14 -2.56 8.02
CA THR A 157 12.02 -1.39 7.15
C THR A 157 13.41 -0.96 6.67
N PHE A 158 13.50 -0.25 5.53
CA PHE A 158 14.78 0.33 5.11
C PHE A 158 15.37 1.25 6.19
N PRO A 159 16.69 1.26 6.42
CA PRO A 159 17.34 2.14 7.41
C PRO A 159 17.09 3.64 7.16
N SER A 160 16.91 4.06 5.90
CA SER A 160 16.55 5.45 5.55
C SER A 160 15.14 5.83 6.01
N ASP A 161 14.26 4.85 6.25
CA ASP A 161 12.89 5.06 6.73
C ASP A 161 12.77 5.03 8.26
N GLU A 162 13.82 4.68 9.00
CA GLU A 162 13.79 4.65 10.48
C GLU A 162 13.44 6.02 11.09
N GLY A 163 13.87 7.11 10.46
CA GLY A 163 13.49 8.48 10.85
C GLY A 163 12.01 8.79 10.63
N HIS A 164 11.38 8.10 9.67
CA HIS A 164 10.00 8.31 9.25
C HIS A 164 9.01 7.44 10.03
N VAL A 165 9.36 6.18 10.33
CA VAL A 165 8.56 5.27 11.17
C VAL A 165 8.51 5.74 12.62
N ARG A 166 9.62 6.27 13.17
CA ARG A 166 9.68 6.80 14.54
C ARG A 166 8.88 8.10 14.76
N ARG A 167 8.55 8.86 13.71
CA ARG A 167 7.81 10.13 13.80
C ARG A 167 6.29 9.98 13.87
N ARG A 168 5.73 8.77 13.76
CA ARG A 168 4.30 8.50 13.98
C ARG A 168 3.93 8.62 15.48
N ARG A 169 3.84 9.85 16.00
CA ARG A 169 3.46 10.11 17.41
C ARG A 169 1.98 9.81 17.74
N LYS A 170 1.12 9.58 16.73
CA LYS A 170 -0.32 9.28 16.92
C LYS A 170 -0.75 7.84 16.51
N ARG A 171 0.17 7.04 15.99
CA ARG A 171 0.06 5.56 15.86
C ARG A 171 1.43 4.96 16.20
N THR A 172 1.79 4.97 17.49
CA THR A 172 2.96 4.22 17.95
C THR A 172 2.76 2.77 17.56
N GLU A 173 3.75 2.13 16.92
CA GLU A 173 3.72 0.69 16.64
C GLU A 173 3.28 -0.04 17.91
N LYS A 174 2.11 -0.70 17.86
CA LYS A 174 1.64 -1.46 19.00
C LYS A 174 2.32 -2.81 18.93
N PHE A 175 3.19 -3.08 19.88
CA PHE A 175 3.69 -4.43 20.06
C PHE A 175 2.53 -5.36 20.37
N VAL A 176 2.36 -6.37 19.54
CA VAL A 176 1.45 -7.49 19.85
C VAL A 176 2.14 -8.36 20.90
N GLU A 177 1.36 -9.03 21.74
CA GLU A 177 1.86 -10.00 22.70
C GLU A 177 2.82 -11.00 22.01
N GLY A 178 4.06 -11.13 22.50
CA GLY A 178 5.12 -11.89 21.82
C GLY A 178 6.16 -11.05 21.04
N GLY A 179 6.12 -9.72 21.17
CA GLY A 179 7.17 -8.84 20.63
C GLY A 179 7.18 -8.78 19.11
N CYS A 180 6.00 -8.82 18.51
CA CYS A 180 5.77 -8.65 17.07
C CYS A 180 5.19 -7.27 16.78
N SER A 181 5.26 -6.85 15.51
CA SER A 181 4.66 -5.61 15.02
C SER A 181 3.20 -5.86 14.66
N SER A 182 2.30 -5.04 15.19
CA SER A 182 0.88 -5.05 14.84
C SER A 182 0.67 -4.71 13.37
N HIS A 183 1.44 -3.72 12.86
CA HIS A 183 1.38 -3.30 11.48
C HIS A 183 1.83 -4.41 10.55
N ASN A 184 3.02 -4.98 10.78
CA ASN A 184 3.55 -6.05 9.94
C ASN A 184 2.63 -7.27 9.98
N THR A 185 2.06 -7.60 11.14
CA THR A 185 1.12 -8.71 11.25
C THR A 185 -0.15 -8.45 10.45
N ALA A 186 -0.73 -7.25 10.52
CA ALA A 186 -1.92 -6.89 9.73
C ALA A 186 -1.63 -6.92 8.23
N VAL A 187 -0.50 -6.37 7.81
CA VAL A 187 -0.06 -6.33 6.40
C VAL A 187 0.18 -7.74 5.86
N ALA A 188 0.94 -8.56 6.59
CA ALA A 188 1.22 -9.94 6.19
C ALA A 188 -0.06 -10.78 6.12
N VAL A 189 -0.95 -10.68 7.11
CA VAL A 189 -2.24 -11.38 7.08
C VAL A 189 -3.10 -10.91 5.90
N GLY A 190 -3.11 -9.61 5.60
CA GLY A 190 -3.80 -9.07 4.42
C GLY A 190 -3.25 -9.64 3.11
N ALA A 191 -1.92 -9.69 2.96
CA ALA A 191 -1.26 -10.29 1.80
C ALA A 191 -1.57 -11.80 1.67
N LEU A 192 -1.45 -12.56 2.77
CA LEU A 192 -1.76 -13.99 2.82
C LEU A 192 -3.23 -14.26 2.46
N GLY A 193 -4.16 -13.42 2.90
CA GLY A 193 -5.56 -13.48 2.48
C GLY A 193 -5.71 -13.34 0.96
N GLY A 194 -4.95 -12.44 0.34
CA GLY A 194 -4.87 -12.32 -1.13
C GLY A 194 -4.36 -13.58 -1.82
N PHE A 195 -3.29 -14.19 -1.30
CA PHE A 195 -2.76 -15.47 -1.82
C PHE A 195 -3.81 -16.59 -1.77
N LEU A 196 -4.55 -16.71 -0.66
CA LEU A 196 -5.60 -17.72 -0.51
C LEU A 196 -6.76 -17.49 -1.50
N LEU A 197 -7.19 -16.25 -1.65
CA LEU A 197 -8.26 -15.90 -2.58
C LEU A 197 -7.85 -16.16 -4.03
N TYR A 198 -6.66 -15.73 -4.43
CA TYR A 198 -6.15 -15.97 -5.79
C TYR A 198 -5.96 -17.45 -6.08
N GLY A 199 -5.42 -18.21 -5.12
CA GLY A 199 -5.20 -19.66 -5.29
C GLY A 199 -6.49 -20.51 -5.38
N THR A 200 -7.64 -19.92 -5.06
CA THR A 200 -8.96 -20.58 -5.13
C THR A 200 -9.86 -20.01 -6.23
N SER A 201 -9.38 -19.00 -6.97
CA SER A 201 -10.10 -18.35 -8.08
C SER A 201 -9.93 -19.09 -9.42
#